data_AF-A0A182SS33-F1
#
_entry.id   AF-A0A182SS33-F1
#
_cell.length_a   1.000
_cell.length_b   1.000
_cell.length_c   1.000
_cell.angle_alpha   90.00
_cell.angle_beta   90.00
_cell.angle_gamma   90.00
#
_symmetry.space_group_name_H-M   'P 1'
#
loop_
_entity.id
_entity.type
_entity.pdbx_description
1 polymer ?
#
loop_
_entity_poly.entity_id
_entity_poly.type
_entity_poly.pdbx_seq_one_letter_code
_entity_poly.pdbx_strand_id
1 'polypeptide(L)'
;MDIVPEGNNFVIVKESELPAMMEELEKYFPHSLKFHQTIKTYLNDRPDNRKNESVGIFCPPDKLERMDLIKDEDILFEWHSPLYMNFTHVGIMFKMEEIYREKVNGKLDGHIYGDIYVHECPSELDLALEPLAANEVIMKPLCIDDVKDIHDLYPAGDIESLELFEKLVRQLPGFGVFNQSDNELAAWSLQSYYGGMFSMQTKPKFRRKGNPMRDVREILPWAD
;
A
#
# COMPACT_ATOMS: atom_id res chain seq x y z
N MET A 1 0.02 -6.98 -24.10
CA MET A 1 -1.32 -7.59 -24.03
C MET A 1 -2.27 -6.43 -23.91
N ASP A 2 -3.23 -6.32 -24.82
CA ASP A 2 -4.14 -5.19 -24.85
C ASP A 2 -5.05 -5.22 -23.62
N ILE A 3 -5.25 -4.06 -22.99
CA ILE A 3 -6.12 -3.91 -21.83
C ILE A 3 -7.57 -4.14 -22.29
N VAL A 4 -8.27 -5.10 -21.68
CA VAL A 4 -9.67 -5.39 -21.99
C VAL A 4 -10.57 -4.40 -21.25
N PRO A 5 -11.35 -3.54 -21.95
CA PRO A 5 -12.04 -2.42 -21.33
C PRO A 5 -13.29 -2.80 -20.51
N GLU A 6 -13.90 -3.96 -20.80
CA GLU A 6 -15.18 -4.38 -20.23
C GLU A 6 -15.15 -5.89 -19.96
N GLY A 7 -15.64 -6.26 -18.78
CA GLY A 7 -15.98 -7.64 -18.40
C GLY A 7 -17.48 -7.89 -18.51
N ASN A 8 -17.96 -8.97 -17.91
CA ASN A 8 -19.38 -9.31 -17.89
C ASN A 8 -20.19 -8.37 -17.00
N ASN A 9 -19.61 -7.97 -15.85
CA ASN A 9 -20.27 -7.11 -14.87
C ASN A 9 -19.45 -5.86 -14.49
N PHE A 10 -18.25 -5.72 -15.05
CA PHE A 10 -17.29 -4.68 -14.68
C PHE A 10 -16.81 -3.91 -15.89
N VAL A 11 -16.47 -2.64 -15.69
CA VAL A 11 -15.92 -1.76 -16.72
C VAL A 11 -14.66 -1.09 -16.17
N ILE A 12 -13.67 -0.88 -17.04
CA ILE A 12 -12.50 -0.09 -16.69
C ILE A 12 -12.94 1.37 -16.52
N VAL A 13 -12.74 1.87 -15.30
CA VAL A 13 -13.02 3.26 -14.94
C VAL A 13 -12.11 4.18 -15.74
N LYS A 14 -12.69 5.19 -16.39
CA LYS A 14 -11.93 6.21 -17.12
C LYS A 14 -11.27 7.16 -16.13
N GLU A 15 -10.12 7.72 -16.49
CA GLU A 15 -9.41 8.69 -15.65
C GLU A 15 -10.29 9.88 -15.24
N SER A 16 -11.17 10.34 -16.14
CA SER A 16 -12.13 11.41 -15.87
C SER A 16 -13.18 11.07 -14.81
N GLU A 17 -13.39 9.79 -14.50
CA GLU A 17 -14.36 9.30 -13.53
C GLU A 17 -13.74 9.06 -12.14
N LEU A 18 -12.41 9.02 -12.06
CA LEU A 18 -11.68 8.78 -10.80
C LEU A 18 -12.00 9.80 -9.70
N PRO A 19 -12.11 11.13 -9.96
CA PRO A 19 -12.47 12.08 -8.91
C PRO A 19 -13.84 11.79 -8.26
N ALA A 20 -14.85 11.51 -9.08
CA ALA A 20 -16.19 11.17 -8.58
C ALA A 20 -16.19 9.83 -7.81
N MET A 21 -15.36 8.87 -8.24
CA MET A 21 -15.18 7.61 -7.53
C MET A 21 -14.55 7.82 -6.14
N MET A 22 -13.58 8.75 -6.00
CA MET A 22 -13.03 9.10 -4.69
C MET A 22 -14.10 9.67 -3.75
N GLU A 23 -14.92 10.62 -4.21
CA GLU A 23 -16.02 11.19 -3.42
C GLU A 23 -17.03 10.13 -2.95
N GLU A 24 -17.30 9.12 -3.78
CA GLU A 24 -18.16 7.99 -3.38
C GLU A 24 -17.48 7.09 -2.34
N LEU A 25 -16.17 6.83 -2.50
CA LEU A 25 -15.42 6.00 -1.56
C LEU A 25 -15.35 6.65 -0.17
N GLU A 26 -15.21 7.96 -0.04
CA GLU A 26 -15.14 8.66 1.25
C GLU A 26 -16.32 8.35 2.18
N LYS A 27 -17.51 8.12 1.61
CA LYS A 27 -18.73 7.77 2.35
C LYS A 27 -18.61 6.45 3.12
N TYR A 28 -17.67 5.59 2.74
CA TYR A 28 -17.45 4.28 3.34
C TYR A 28 -16.16 4.21 4.17
N PHE A 29 -15.56 5.35 4.53
CA PHE A 29 -14.45 5.35 5.46
C PHE A 29 -14.85 4.75 6.83
N PRO A 30 -13.95 3.96 7.46
CA PRO A 30 -12.57 3.68 7.03
C PRO A 30 -12.42 2.51 6.04
N HIS A 31 -13.49 1.80 5.68
CA HIS A 31 -13.42 0.55 4.90
C HIS A 31 -12.89 0.70 3.47
N SER A 32 -13.10 1.86 2.85
CA SER A 32 -12.66 2.19 1.49
C SER A 32 -11.32 2.94 1.45
N LEU A 33 -10.71 3.26 2.60
CA LEU A 33 -9.55 4.16 2.69
C LEU A 33 -8.41 3.74 1.75
N LYS A 34 -8.08 2.45 1.73
CA LYS A 34 -7.05 1.90 0.84
C LYS A 34 -7.30 2.25 -0.63
N PHE A 35 -8.54 2.07 -1.10
CA PHE A 35 -8.91 2.30 -2.49
C PHE A 35 -8.92 3.78 -2.82
N HIS A 36 -9.41 4.61 -1.91
CA HIS A 36 -9.34 6.06 -2.05
C HIS A 36 -7.91 6.54 -2.19
N GLN A 37 -7.02 6.10 -1.29
CA GLN A 37 -5.60 6.46 -1.35
C GLN A 37 -4.89 5.89 -2.57
N THR A 38 -5.20 4.66 -3.00
CA THR A 38 -4.68 4.10 -4.26
C THR A 38 -5.06 4.96 -5.46
N ILE A 39 -6.30 5.47 -5.55
CA ILE A 39 -6.71 6.36 -6.64
C ILE A 39 -5.97 7.69 -6.54
N LYS A 40 -5.86 8.26 -5.33
CA LYS A 40 -5.11 9.50 -5.09
C LYS A 40 -3.65 9.36 -5.57
N THR A 41 -2.97 8.29 -5.17
CA THR A 41 -1.60 7.99 -5.61
C THR A 41 -1.52 7.74 -7.12
N TYR A 42 -2.47 7.02 -7.72
CA TYR A 42 -2.49 6.82 -9.18
C TYR A 42 -2.60 8.14 -9.95
N LEU A 43 -3.44 9.06 -9.48
CA LEU A 43 -3.63 10.39 -10.10
C LEU A 43 -2.38 11.28 -9.97
N ASN A 44 -1.64 11.16 -8.86
CA ASN A 44 -0.48 11.99 -8.57
C ASN A 44 0.83 11.43 -9.14
N ASP A 45 1.04 10.11 -9.01
CA ASP A 45 2.37 9.46 -9.14
C ASP A 45 2.38 8.26 -10.10
N ARG A 46 1.36 8.15 -10.97
CA ARG A 46 1.11 7.13 -12.01
C ARG A 46 2.20 6.04 -12.15
N PRO A 47 2.12 4.95 -11.37
CA PRO A 47 3.02 3.80 -11.54
C PRO A 47 2.79 3.15 -12.92
N ASP A 48 3.81 2.50 -13.46
CA ASP A 48 3.81 2.01 -14.83
C ASP A 48 2.75 0.94 -15.10
N ASN A 49 2.22 0.96 -16.34
CA ASN A 49 1.00 0.27 -16.77
C ASN A 49 1.22 -1.25 -17.00
N ARG A 50 1.66 -1.98 -15.96
CA ARG A 50 1.92 -3.43 -16.03
C ARG A 50 0.77 -4.26 -15.45
N LYS A 51 0.74 -5.55 -15.81
CA LYS A 51 -0.30 -6.51 -15.39
C LYS A 51 -0.38 -6.59 -13.86
N ASN A 52 -1.62 -6.70 -13.36
CA ASN A 52 -1.96 -6.79 -11.95
C ASN A 52 -1.26 -7.99 -11.27
N GLU A 53 -0.22 -7.71 -10.48
CA GLU A 53 0.40 -8.70 -9.58
C GLU A 53 -0.43 -8.90 -8.29
N SER A 54 -1.38 -8.00 -8.01
CA SER A 54 -2.34 -8.11 -6.91
C SER A 54 -3.73 -7.66 -7.33
N VAL A 55 -4.77 -8.22 -6.71
CA VAL A 55 -6.16 -7.82 -6.91
C VAL A 55 -6.70 -7.15 -5.64
N GLY A 56 -7.23 -5.95 -5.79
CA GLY A 56 -7.96 -5.24 -4.75
C GLY A 56 -9.45 -5.21 -5.06
N ILE A 57 -10.29 -5.63 -4.11
CA ILE A 57 -11.74 -5.58 -4.23
C ILE A 57 -12.32 -4.74 -3.10
N PHE A 58 -13.13 -3.73 -3.46
CA PHE A 58 -13.95 -2.98 -2.52
C PHE A 58 -15.42 -3.28 -2.75
N CYS A 59 -16.11 -3.57 -1.67
CA CYS A 59 -17.56 -3.67 -1.62
C CYS A 59 -18.01 -3.10 -0.26
N PRO A 60 -18.98 -2.17 -0.23
CA PRO A 60 -19.50 -1.66 1.03
C PRO A 60 -19.96 -2.81 1.94
N PRO A 61 -19.61 -2.80 3.25
CA PRO A 61 -19.97 -3.89 4.16
C PRO A 61 -21.48 -4.15 4.27
N ASP A 62 -22.30 -3.12 4.06
CA ASP A 62 -23.76 -3.18 4.04
C ASP A 62 -24.35 -3.66 2.70
N LYS A 63 -23.50 -3.90 1.69
CA LYS A 63 -23.89 -4.29 0.32
C LYS A 63 -23.10 -5.49 -0.20
N LEU A 64 -22.62 -6.36 0.70
CA LEU A 64 -21.79 -7.52 0.35
C LEU A 64 -22.46 -8.50 -0.62
N GLU A 65 -23.79 -8.48 -0.74
CA GLU A 65 -24.52 -9.24 -1.77
C GLU A 65 -24.07 -8.88 -3.20
N ARG A 66 -23.55 -7.66 -3.42
CA ARG A 66 -23.02 -7.26 -4.73
C ARG A 66 -21.78 -8.03 -5.15
N MET A 67 -21.11 -8.72 -4.22
CA MET A 67 -20.01 -9.63 -4.55
C MET A 67 -20.44 -10.76 -5.49
N ASP A 68 -21.74 -11.09 -5.55
CA ASP A 68 -22.26 -12.08 -6.50
C ASP A 68 -22.00 -11.68 -7.97
N LEU A 69 -21.80 -10.39 -8.28
CA LEU A 69 -21.42 -9.94 -9.62
C LEU A 69 -20.08 -10.52 -10.10
N ILE A 70 -19.19 -10.89 -9.18
CA ILE A 70 -17.91 -11.51 -9.52
C ILE A 70 -18.09 -12.96 -10.00
N LYS A 71 -19.15 -13.65 -9.57
CA LYS A 71 -19.38 -15.06 -9.93
C LYS A 71 -19.46 -15.27 -11.43
N ASP A 72 -20.02 -14.32 -12.16
CA ASP A 72 -20.17 -14.45 -13.60
C ASP A 72 -19.02 -13.80 -14.38
N GLU A 73 -18.04 -13.19 -13.71
CA GLU A 73 -16.92 -12.51 -14.39
C GLU A 73 -15.84 -13.51 -14.81
N ASP A 74 -15.63 -13.71 -16.11
CA ASP A 74 -14.61 -14.62 -16.66
C ASP A 74 -13.69 -13.96 -17.70
N ILE A 75 -13.81 -12.65 -17.89
CA ILE A 75 -13.02 -11.86 -18.83
C ILE A 75 -11.87 -11.17 -18.10
N LEU A 76 -12.15 -10.55 -16.96
CA LEU A 76 -11.18 -9.77 -16.19
C LEU A 76 -10.46 -10.58 -15.11
N PHE A 77 -11.00 -11.74 -14.73
CA PHE A 77 -10.45 -12.63 -13.72
C PHE A 77 -9.90 -13.91 -14.33
N GLU A 78 -8.62 -14.20 -14.06
CA GLU A 78 -8.02 -15.50 -14.38
C GLU A 78 -8.20 -16.45 -13.19
N TRP A 79 -9.31 -17.18 -13.19
CA TRP A 79 -9.71 -18.04 -12.06
C TRP A 79 -8.77 -19.22 -11.77
N HIS A 80 -7.99 -19.66 -12.76
CA HIS A 80 -7.07 -20.80 -12.60
C HIS A 80 -5.68 -20.38 -12.13
N SER A 81 -5.45 -19.08 -11.92
CA SER A 81 -4.22 -18.56 -11.34
C SER A 81 -4.41 -18.20 -9.86
N PRO A 82 -3.37 -18.32 -9.02
CA PRO A 82 -3.41 -17.79 -7.66
C PRO A 82 -3.73 -16.29 -7.68
N LEU A 83 -4.66 -15.86 -6.82
CA LEU A 83 -4.90 -14.44 -6.57
C LEU A 83 -4.24 -14.01 -5.29
N TYR A 84 -3.48 -12.93 -5.39
CA TYR A 84 -2.97 -12.22 -4.23
C TYR A 84 -3.90 -11.05 -3.89
N MET A 85 -4.55 -11.12 -2.73
CA MET A 85 -5.48 -10.10 -2.23
C MET A 85 -4.90 -9.46 -0.98
N ASN A 86 -4.66 -8.14 -1.04
CA ASN A 86 -4.08 -7.36 0.06
C ASN A 86 -5.12 -6.40 0.67
N PHE A 87 -5.07 -6.21 1.99
CA PHE A 87 -5.91 -5.23 2.71
C PHE A 87 -7.41 -5.32 2.35
N THR A 88 -7.94 -6.53 2.29
CA THR A 88 -9.32 -6.82 1.91
C THR A 88 -10.20 -7.01 3.14
N HIS A 89 -11.39 -6.42 3.12
CA HIS A 89 -12.34 -6.57 4.23
C HIS A 89 -12.73 -8.04 4.44
N VAL A 90 -12.83 -8.48 5.69
CA VAL A 90 -13.06 -9.89 6.04
C VAL A 90 -14.34 -10.46 5.41
N GLY A 91 -15.40 -9.66 5.31
CA GLY A 91 -16.65 -10.08 4.64
C GLY A 91 -16.48 -10.33 3.13
N ILE A 92 -15.61 -9.57 2.47
CA ILE A 92 -15.26 -9.77 1.06
C ILE A 92 -14.42 -11.05 0.91
N MET A 93 -13.47 -11.28 1.83
CA MET A 93 -12.66 -12.51 1.84
C MET A 93 -13.51 -13.78 1.94
N PHE A 94 -14.51 -13.80 2.83
CA PHE A 94 -15.43 -14.93 2.94
C PHE A 94 -16.22 -15.15 1.64
N LYS A 95 -16.70 -14.08 1.01
CA LYS A 95 -17.41 -14.18 -0.28
C LYS A 95 -16.50 -14.69 -1.39
N MET A 96 -15.26 -14.21 -1.47
CA MET A 96 -14.30 -14.71 -2.45
C MET A 96 -14.01 -16.20 -2.25
N GLU A 97 -13.89 -16.66 -1.00
CA GLU A 97 -13.68 -18.08 -0.70
C GLU A 97 -14.86 -18.96 -1.13
N GLU A 98 -16.11 -18.49 -0.93
CA GLU A 98 -17.32 -19.14 -1.46
C GLU A 98 -17.25 -19.25 -2.99
N ILE A 99 -16.95 -18.15 -3.68
CA ILE A 99 -16.87 -18.10 -5.15
C ILE A 99 -15.79 -19.06 -5.68
N TYR A 100 -14.59 -19.07 -5.07
CA TYR A 100 -13.48 -19.94 -5.50
C TYR A 100 -13.79 -21.43 -5.36
N ARG A 101 -14.49 -21.80 -4.28
CA ARG A 101 -14.96 -23.18 -4.09
C ARG A 101 -15.95 -23.59 -5.16
N GLU A 102 -16.87 -22.70 -5.54
CA GLU A 102 -17.88 -22.97 -6.56
C GLU A 102 -17.29 -23.01 -7.99
N LYS A 103 -16.46 -22.03 -8.37
CA LYS A 103 -16.00 -21.83 -9.75
C LYS A 103 -14.92 -22.81 -10.21
N VAL A 104 -13.91 -23.03 -9.39
CA VAL A 104 -12.70 -23.76 -9.79
C VAL A 104 -12.35 -24.91 -8.84
N ASN A 105 -13.25 -25.23 -7.91
CA ASN A 105 -12.99 -26.19 -6.82
C ASN A 105 -11.68 -25.86 -6.08
N GLY A 106 -11.40 -24.56 -5.97
CA GLY A 106 -10.20 -24.02 -5.32
C GLY A 106 -10.42 -23.81 -3.84
N LYS A 107 -9.33 -23.55 -3.12
CA LYS A 107 -9.35 -23.14 -1.72
C LYS A 107 -8.48 -21.90 -1.56
N LEU A 108 -8.87 -21.01 -0.66
CA LEU A 108 -8.01 -19.90 -0.26
C LEU A 108 -6.89 -20.48 0.61
N ASP A 109 -5.64 -20.19 0.25
CA ASP A 109 -4.47 -20.74 0.93
C ASP A 109 -3.83 -19.66 1.80
N GLY A 110 -4.03 -19.78 3.12
CA GLY A 110 -3.53 -18.85 4.12
C GLY A 110 -4.39 -17.59 4.30
N HIS A 111 -4.47 -17.13 5.54
CA HIS A 111 -5.07 -15.84 5.89
C HIS A 111 -4.16 -15.15 6.89
N ILE A 112 -3.84 -13.89 6.64
CA ILE A 112 -3.22 -13.01 7.64
C ILE A 112 -4.27 -11.97 8.00
N TYR A 113 -4.76 -12.05 9.23
CA TYR A 113 -5.64 -11.03 9.79
C TYR A 113 -4.79 -9.93 10.40
N GLY A 114 -5.15 -8.68 10.13
CA GLY A 114 -4.55 -7.52 10.73
C GLY A 114 -5.60 -6.44 10.92
N ASP A 115 -5.57 -5.80 12.08
CA ASP A 115 -6.37 -4.62 12.34
C ASP A 115 -5.67 -3.40 11.74
N ILE A 116 -6.42 -2.59 11.00
CA ILE A 116 -5.94 -1.32 10.47
C ILE A 116 -6.47 -0.22 11.36
N TYR A 117 -5.56 0.50 11.99
CA TYR A 117 -5.89 1.70 12.74
C TYR A 117 -5.55 2.90 11.89
N VAL A 118 -6.57 3.72 11.61
CA VAL A 118 -6.39 5.00 10.94
C VAL A 118 -6.14 6.03 12.03
N HIS A 119 -5.01 6.70 11.95
CA HIS A 119 -4.73 7.86 12.78
C HIS A 119 -4.78 9.10 11.91
N GLU A 120 -5.85 9.88 12.05
CA GLU A 120 -5.85 11.25 11.53
C GLU A 120 -4.90 12.07 12.40
N CYS A 121 -3.80 12.54 11.81
CA CYS A 121 -2.95 13.51 12.49
C CYS A 121 -3.73 14.83 12.55
N PRO A 122 -4.10 15.34 13.75
CA PRO A 122 -4.76 16.63 13.84
C PRO A 122 -3.85 17.69 13.22
N SER A 123 -4.40 18.58 12.39
CA SER A 123 -3.68 19.74 11.85
C SER A 123 -3.09 20.64 12.95
N GLU A 124 -3.63 20.54 14.17
CA GLU A 124 -3.26 21.30 15.36
C GLU A 124 -2.29 20.55 16.30
N LEU A 125 -1.72 19.42 15.88
CA LEU A 125 -0.81 18.65 16.72
C LEU A 125 0.55 19.38 16.89
N ASP A 126 0.56 20.39 17.76
CA ASP A 126 1.73 21.19 18.14
C ASP A 126 2.60 20.39 19.13
N LEU A 127 3.26 19.37 18.59
CA LEU A 127 4.23 18.58 19.33
C LEU A 127 5.61 19.16 19.04
N ALA A 128 6.14 19.87 20.03
CA ALA A 128 7.51 20.36 20.02
C ALA A 128 8.47 19.19 19.76
N LEU A 129 9.05 19.16 18.56
CA LEU A 129 10.05 18.17 18.18
C LEU A 129 11.39 18.56 18.79
N GLU A 130 12.05 17.61 19.42
CA GLU A 130 13.47 17.77 19.69
C GLU A 130 14.23 17.72 18.36
N PRO A 131 15.10 18.70 18.06
CA PRO A 131 15.88 18.69 16.85
C PRO A 131 16.72 17.40 16.76
N LEU A 132 16.90 16.89 15.55
CA LEU A 132 17.89 15.84 15.30
C LEU A 132 19.23 16.30 15.89
N ALA A 133 19.97 15.38 16.50
CA ALA A 133 21.36 15.61 16.84
C ALA A 133 22.13 15.75 15.52
N ALA A 134 22.14 16.98 14.98
CA ALA A 134 22.65 17.31 13.65
C ALA A 134 24.15 17.05 13.50
N ASN A 135 24.82 16.68 14.58
CA ASN A 135 26.21 16.23 14.64
C ASN A 135 26.38 14.70 14.51
N GLU A 136 25.29 13.92 14.52
CA GLU A 136 25.35 12.45 14.48
C GLU A 136 24.66 11.87 13.24
N VAL A 137 23.54 12.46 12.81
CA VAL A 137 22.74 11.92 11.72
C VAL A 137 22.33 12.99 10.70
N ILE A 138 21.98 12.55 9.50
CA ILE A 138 21.45 13.38 8.42
C ILE A 138 20.28 12.65 7.74
N MET A 139 19.19 13.36 7.47
CA MET A 139 18.08 12.83 6.70
C MET A 139 18.27 13.16 5.22
N LYS A 140 18.03 12.18 4.34
CA LYS A 140 18.11 12.34 2.88
C LYS A 140 17.06 11.48 2.18
N PRO A 141 16.66 11.83 0.94
CA PRO A 141 15.88 10.93 0.10
C PRO A 141 16.58 9.57 -0.07
N LEU A 142 15.81 8.49 -0.08
CA LEU A 142 16.31 7.15 -0.38
C LEU A 142 16.70 7.04 -1.85
N CYS A 143 17.63 6.15 -2.13
CA CYS A 143 18.09 5.84 -3.48
C CYS A 143 18.15 4.33 -3.73
N ILE A 144 18.44 3.93 -4.97
CA ILE A 144 18.46 2.52 -5.36
C ILE A 144 19.46 1.69 -4.54
N ASP A 145 20.57 2.30 -4.09
CA ASP A 145 21.59 1.62 -3.31
C ASP A 145 21.10 1.24 -1.90
N ASP A 146 20.05 1.91 -1.40
CA ASP A 146 19.45 1.66 -0.09
C ASP A 146 18.46 0.47 -0.11
N VAL A 147 17.95 0.11 -1.29
CA VAL A 147 16.83 -0.84 -1.44
C VAL A 147 17.15 -2.21 -0.88
N LYS A 148 18.38 -2.69 -1.08
CA LYS A 148 18.79 -3.99 -0.57
C LYS A 148 18.77 -4.02 0.96
N ASP A 149 19.30 -2.99 1.60
CA ASP A 149 19.31 -2.89 3.06
C ASP A 149 17.89 -2.84 3.66
N ILE A 150 16.97 -2.19 2.93
CA ILE A 150 15.55 -2.10 3.30
C ILE A 150 14.86 -3.45 3.16
N HIS A 151 15.01 -4.10 2.00
CA HIS A 151 14.35 -5.36 1.67
C HIS A 151 14.86 -6.53 2.53
N ASP A 152 16.18 -6.60 2.77
CA ASP A 152 16.80 -7.64 3.61
C ASP A 152 16.26 -7.63 5.06
N LEU A 153 15.68 -6.52 5.52
CA LEU A 153 15.07 -6.37 6.85
C LEU A 153 13.53 -6.36 6.84
N TYR A 154 12.91 -6.47 5.65
CA TYR A 154 11.47 -6.43 5.48
C TYR A 154 10.83 -7.74 5.97
N PRO A 155 9.89 -7.69 6.96
CA PRO A 155 9.34 -8.91 7.56
C PRO A 155 8.56 -9.83 6.61
N ALA A 156 8.05 -9.27 5.50
CA ALA A 156 7.25 -9.97 4.49
C ALA A 156 8.00 -10.04 3.14
N GLY A 157 9.33 -10.21 3.17
CA GLY A 157 10.17 -10.28 1.97
C GLY A 157 9.95 -11.53 1.11
N ASP A 158 9.19 -12.51 1.60
CA ASP A 158 8.66 -13.66 0.87
C ASP A 158 7.45 -13.31 0.00
N ILE A 159 6.75 -12.24 0.36
CA ILE A 159 5.54 -11.76 -0.32
C ILE A 159 5.88 -10.60 -1.26
N GLU A 160 6.74 -9.68 -0.82
CA GLU A 160 7.14 -8.51 -1.61
C GLU A 160 8.56 -8.64 -2.16
N SER A 161 8.70 -8.46 -3.47
CA SER A 161 9.97 -8.64 -4.18
C SER A 161 10.88 -7.43 -4.03
N LEU A 162 12.19 -7.66 -4.17
CA LEU A 162 13.18 -6.58 -4.24
C LEU A 162 12.85 -5.58 -5.37
N GLU A 163 12.41 -6.10 -6.53
CA GLU A 163 12.00 -5.29 -7.69
C GLU A 163 10.90 -4.29 -7.35
N LEU A 164 9.95 -4.65 -6.46
CA LEU A 164 8.92 -3.73 -5.99
C LEU A 164 9.55 -2.54 -5.26
N PHE A 165 10.46 -2.79 -4.32
CA PHE A 165 11.14 -1.72 -3.59
C PHE A 165 12.00 -0.82 -4.50
N GLU A 166 12.64 -1.39 -5.52
CA GLU A 166 13.36 -0.62 -6.54
C GLU A 166 12.44 0.32 -7.32
N LYS A 167 11.21 -0.11 -7.63
CA LYS A 167 10.20 0.74 -8.27
C LYS A 167 9.72 1.84 -7.31
N LEU A 168 9.40 1.48 -6.07
CA LEU A 168 8.89 2.42 -5.07
C LEU A 168 9.88 3.55 -4.80
N VAL A 169 11.15 3.26 -4.55
CA VAL A 169 12.17 4.29 -4.30
C VAL A 169 12.38 5.23 -5.49
N ARG A 170 12.11 4.77 -6.72
CA ARG A 170 12.25 5.60 -7.93
C ARG A 170 11.04 6.50 -8.19
N GLN A 171 9.86 6.07 -7.78
CA GLN A 171 8.58 6.67 -8.17
C GLN A 171 7.91 7.42 -7.03
N LEU A 172 8.11 6.98 -5.80
CA LEU A 172 7.42 7.50 -4.63
C LEU A 172 8.40 8.11 -3.61
N PRO A 173 7.97 9.12 -2.86
CA PRO A 173 8.71 9.65 -1.72
C PRO A 173 9.20 8.56 -0.77
N GLY A 174 10.46 8.69 -0.37
CA GLY A 174 11.09 7.82 0.60
C GLY A 174 12.27 8.54 1.23
N PHE A 175 12.42 8.41 2.55
CA PHE A 175 13.48 9.08 3.29
C PHE A 175 14.19 8.11 4.23
N GLY A 176 15.48 8.34 4.37
CA GLY A 176 16.36 7.60 5.26
C GLY A 176 17.09 8.54 6.21
N VAL A 177 17.33 8.06 7.43
CA VAL A 177 18.26 8.65 8.39
C VAL A 177 19.60 7.95 8.23
N PHE A 178 20.63 8.71 7.91
CA PHE A 178 21.99 8.22 7.69
C PHE A 178 22.91 8.71 8.81
N ASN A 179 23.81 7.85 9.26
CA ASN A 179 24.87 8.25 10.17
C ASN A 179 25.88 9.15 9.44
N GLN A 180 26.26 10.28 10.02
CA GLN A 180 27.16 11.24 9.34
C GLN A 180 28.58 10.71 9.17
N SER A 181 29.06 9.83 10.07
CA SER A 181 30.45 9.39 10.04
C SER A 181 30.78 8.44 8.90
N ASP A 182 29.83 7.61 8.49
CA ASP A 182 30.01 6.53 7.51
C ASP A 182 28.91 6.46 6.45
N ASN A 183 27.93 7.38 6.50
CA ASN A 183 26.76 7.42 5.62
C ASN A 183 25.96 6.11 5.65
N GLU A 184 25.98 5.37 6.77
CA GLU A 184 25.17 4.16 6.91
C GLU A 184 23.69 4.49 7.15
N LEU A 185 22.80 3.85 6.38
CA LEU A 185 21.36 3.91 6.61
C LEU A 185 21.00 3.32 7.99
N ALA A 186 20.40 4.12 8.85
CA ALA A 186 20.02 3.76 10.21
C ALA A 186 18.53 3.47 10.37
N ALA A 187 17.68 4.29 9.75
CA ALA A 187 16.22 4.16 9.73
C ALA A 187 15.67 4.67 8.40
N TRP A 188 14.47 4.26 8.04
CA TRP A 188 13.82 4.65 6.80
C TRP A 188 12.30 4.60 6.90
N SER A 189 11.66 5.30 5.96
CA SER A 189 10.24 5.16 5.62
C SER A 189 10.07 5.38 4.12
N LEU A 190 9.22 4.56 3.51
CA LEU A 190 8.78 4.67 2.13
C LEU A 190 7.31 5.08 2.08
N GLN A 191 6.85 5.65 0.97
CA GLN A 191 5.43 5.67 0.65
C GLN A 191 5.05 4.37 -0.08
N SER A 192 3.86 3.84 0.21
CA SER A 192 3.28 2.72 -0.52
C SER A 192 2.61 3.16 -1.81
N TYR A 193 2.41 2.21 -2.72
CA TYR A 193 1.52 2.31 -3.88
C TYR A 193 0.03 2.48 -3.53
N TYR A 194 -0.33 2.51 -2.24
CA TYR A 194 -1.66 2.84 -1.73
C TYR A 194 -1.65 4.11 -0.85
N GLY A 195 -0.67 5.01 -1.08
CA GLY A 195 -0.62 6.38 -0.55
C GLY A 195 -0.17 6.52 0.91
N GLY A 196 -0.33 5.46 1.72
CA GLY A 196 0.13 5.45 3.11
C GLY A 196 1.63 5.27 3.26
N MET A 197 2.15 5.61 4.45
CA MET A 197 3.51 5.24 4.84
C MET A 197 3.69 3.73 4.87
N PHE A 198 4.84 3.29 4.39
CA PHE A 198 5.19 1.91 4.09
C PHE A 198 6.62 1.60 4.53
N SER A 199 6.86 0.35 4.93
CA SER A 199 8.18 -0.14 5.35
C SER A 199 8.91 0.86 6.26
N MET A 200 8.28 1.27 7.36
CA MET A 200 8.93 2.12 8.34
C MET A 200 9.70 1.26 9.34
N GLN A 201 11.03 1.39 9.35
CA GLN A 201 11.86 0.56 10.20
C GLN A 201 13.17 1.24 10.59
N THR A 202 13.74 0.78 11.70
CA THR A 202 15.09 1.14 12.15
C THR A 202 15.94 -0.12 12.25
N LYS A 203 17.16 -0.09 11.69
CA LYS A 203 18.08 -1.22 11.81
C LYS A 203 18.29 -1.55 13.29
N PRO A 204 18.38 -2.84 13.67
CA PRO A 204 18.45 -3.25 15.07
C PRO A 204 19.47 -2.50 15.93
N LYS A 205 20.67 -2.21 15.40
CA LYS A 205 21.75 -1.52 16.12
C LYS A 205 21.50 -0.03 16.41
N PHE A 206 20.52 0.59 15.74
CA PHE A 206 20.14 1.99 15.95
C PHE A 206 18.80 2.15 16.70
N ARG A 207 18.16 1.04 17.10
CA ARG A 207 16.88 1.07 17.85
C ARG A 207 17.06 1.68 19.25
N ARG A 208 15.95 2.16 19.82
CA ARG A 208 15.87 2.78 21.16
C ARG A 208 16.70 4.07 21.33
N LYS A 209 17.13 4.67 20.22
CA LYS A 209 17.75 6.02 20.17
C LYS A 209 16.76 7.14 19.82
N GLY A 210 15.46 6.83 19.72
CA GLY A 210 14.41 7.81 19.37
C GLY A 210 14.23 8.08 17.87
N ASN A 211 15.06 7.49 17.00
CA ASN A 211 15.05 7.75 15.55
C ASN A 211 13.74 7.41 14.79
N PRO A 212 13.05 6.27 15.01
CA PRO A 212 11.90 5.88 14.15
C PRO A 212 10.67 6.80 14.25
N MET A 213 10.46 7.50 15.38
CA MET A 213 9.33 8.42 15.53
C MET A 213 9.61 9.80 14.91
N ARG A 214 10.88 10.11 14.60
CA ARG A 214 11.29 11.37 13.97
C ARG A 214 11.04 11.35 12.46
N ASP A 215 11.24 10.20 11.81
CA ASP A 215 10.97 9.97 10.38
C ASP A 215 9.51 10.27 9.99
N VAL A 216 8.56 9.94 10.86
CA VAL A 216 7.12 10.06 10.58
C VAL A 216 6.72 11.49 10.22
N ARG A 217 7.23 12.51 10.92
CA ARG A 217 6.74 13.90 10.78
C ARG A 217 7.51 14.82 9.84
N GLU A 218 8.76 14.52 9.48
CA GLU A 218 9.40 15.27 8.39
C GLU A 218 8.89 14.83 7.02
N ILE A 219 8.28 13.63 6.95
CA ILE A 219 7.67 13.05 5.75
C ILE A 219 6.18 13.44 5.62
N LEU A 220 5.44 13.54 6.74
CA LEU A 220 4.00 13.87 6.75
C LEU A 220 3.61 15.16 5.99
N PRO A 221 4.34 16.29 6.06
CA PRO A 221 4.01 17.51 5.31
C PRO A 221 4.06 17.37 3.77
N TRP A 222 4.62 16.24 3.29
CA TRP A 222 4.75 15.94 1.86
C TRP A 222 3.83 14.79 1.43
N ALA A 223 3.04 14.23 2.35
CA ALA A 223 2.05 13.17 2.08
C ALA A 223 0.63 13.72 1.80
N ASP A 224 0.44 15.04 1.87
CA ASP A 224 -0.82 15.74 1.59
C ASP A 224 -1.00 16.09 0.11
#